data_AF-A0A162IMS9-F1
#
_entry.id   AF-A0A162IMS9-F1
#
_cell.length_a   1.000
_cell.length_b   1.000
_cell.length_c   1.000
_cell.angle_alpha   90.00
_cell.angle_beta   90.00
_cell.angle_gamma   90.00
#
_symmetry.space_group_name_H-M   'P 1'
#
loop_
_entity.id
_entity.type
_entity.pdbx_description
1 polymer ?
#
loop_
_entity_poly.entity_id
_entity_poly.type
_entity_poly.pdbx_seq_one_letter_code
_entity_poly.pdbx_strand_id
1 'polypeptide(L)'
;MPAYQFACVPCIVGGLHTLANRCHKRGNRACFSCKSLEACVAIPAHFEAEAMAVLQMQQKYDDTSNPVVKSVYADKFMKVLKELQAELEVWFHDEIKRREEAEKREREERERREEEERKRAEEEKKKKEREDDFKEYQRLERFYFLRGQYEGLTNPPRLESLLGRLVQTQEAIAAALQKQVEIAAQTQQFWHNFYESKQEKRQRSPDFDDVKDGDEKRCRLYNGENSGSQSMDTDE
;
A
#
# COMPACT_ATOMS: atom_id res chain seq x y z
N MET A 1 -8.47 43.41 -14.62
CA MET A 1 -8.65 42.10 -13.97
C MET A 1 -10.14 41.80 -13.92
N PRO A 2 -10.61 40.59 -14.29
CA PRO A 2 -12.03 40.29 -14.26
C PRO A 2 -12.52 40.37 -12.82
N ALA A 3 -13.44 41.30 -12.56
CA ALA A 3 -14.16 41.35 -11.30
C ALA A 3 -15.17 40.20 -11.31
N TYR A 4 -14.96 39.18 -10.48
CA TYR A 4 -15.91 38.09 -10.36
C TYR A 4 -17.24 38.65 -9.84
N GLN A 5 -18.31 38.42 -10.61
CA GLN A 5 -19.64 38.97 -10.32
C GLN A 5 -20.32 38.24 -9.16
N PHE A 6 -19.84 37.03 -8.84
CA PHE A 6 -20.41 36.13 -7.83
C PHE A 6 -19.46 35.85 -6.66
N ALA A 7 -20.02 35.33 -5.57
CA ALA A 7 -19.23 34.79 -4.48
C ALA A 7 -18.48 33.51 -4.89
N CYS A 8 -17.45 33.15 -4.12
CA CYS A 8 -16.73 31.90 -4.34
C CYS A 8 -17.63 30.69 -4.04
N VAL A 9 -17.41 29.54 -4.70
CA VAL A 9 -18.22 28.33 -4.47
C VAL A 9 -18.25 27.90 -2.98
N PRO A 10 -17.10 27.79 -2.26
CA PRO A 10 -17.11 27.48 -0.83
C PRO A 10 -17.89 28.49 0.02
N CYS A 11 -17.91 29.76 -0.39
CA CYS A 11 -18.59 30.84 0.31
C CYS A 11 -20.11 30.67 0.24
N ILE A 12 -20.60 30.19 -0.90
CA ILE A 12 -22.02 29.97 -1.18
C ILE A 12 -22.49 28.69 -0.48
N VAL A 13 -21.74 27.60 -0.64
CA VAL A 13 -22.03 26.31 0.00
C VAL A 13 -21.98 26.45 1.53
N GLY A 14 -20.98 27.15 2.07
CA GLY A 14 -20.84 27.38 3.51
C GLY A 14 -21.83 28.40 4.09
N GLY A 15 -22.77 28.92 3.30
CA GLY A 15 -23.77 29.90 3.74
C GLY A 15 -23.22 31.26 4.16
N LEU A 16 -21.93 31.54 3.90
CA LEU A 16 -21.26 32.79 4.26
C LEU A 16 -21.66 33.93 3.31
N HIS A 17 -22.06 33.59 2.09
CA HIS A 17 -22.49 34.53 1.06
C HIS A 17 -23.67 33.98 0.27
N THR A 18 -24.59 34.84 -0.13
CA THR A 18 -25.64 34.49 -1.10
C THR A 18 -25.10 34.60 -2.53
N LEU A 19 -25.83 34.06 -3.52
CA LEU A 19 -25.48 34.20 -4.95
C LEU A 19 -25.41 35.67 -5.40
N ALA A 20 -26.12 36.59 -4.74
CA ALA A 20 -26.07 38.02 -5.05
C ALA A 20 -24.85 38.73 -4.45
N ASN A 21 -24.18 38.13 -3.47
CA ASN A 21 -23.05 38.76 -2.79
C ASN A 21 -21.78 38.58 -3.62
N ARG A 22 -21.01 39.66 -3.76
CA ARG A 22 -19.69 39.61 -4.39
C ARG A 22 -18.65 39.16 -3.39
N CYS A 23 -17.78 38.25 -3.82
CA CYS A 23 -16.61 37.90 -3.05
C CYS A 23 -15.43 38.83 -3.40
N HIS A 24 -14.66 39.28 -2.39
CA HIS A 24 -13.44 40.07 -2.60
C HIS A 24 -12.25 39.23 -3.11
N LYS A 25 -12.50 38.24 -3.97
CA LYS A 25 -11.44 37.42 -4.57
C LYS A 25 -10.64 38.27 -5.56
N ARG A 26 -9.33 38.42 -5.34
CA ARG A 26 -8.42 39.14 -6.23
C ARG A 26 -7.51 38.15 -6.95
N GLY A 27 -7.79 37.88 -8.23
CA GLY A 27 -7.02 36.92 -9.03
C GLY A 27 -7.11 35.49 -8.47
N ASN A 28 -5.98 34.77 -8.46
CA ASN A 28 -5.92 33.37 -8.01
C ASN A 28 -5.76 33.18 -6.49
N ARG A 29 -5.91 34.24 -5.69
CA ARG A 29 -5.79 34.14 -4.24
C ARG A 29 -7.12 33.73 -3.60
N ALA A 30 -7.03 33.06 -2.44
CA ALA A 30 -8.20 32.77 -1.63
C ALA A 30 -8.89 34.07 -1.17
N CYS A 31 -10.20 34.00 -1.01
CA CYS A 31 -10.99 35.11 -0.51
C CYS A 31 -10.78 35.35 1.00
N PHE A 32 -11.13 36.55 1.49
CA PHE A 32 -11.04 36.88 2.92
C PHE A 32 -11.80 35.90 3.81
N SER A 33 -13.01 35.47 3.41
CA SER A 33 -13.80 34.48 4.15
C SER A 33 -13.21 33.07 4.09
N CYS A 34 -12.46 32.77 3.02
CA CYS A 34 -11.87 31.46 2.75
C CYS A 34 -10.56 31.25 3.51
N LYS A 35 -9.96 32.35 4.02
CA LYS A 35 -8.77 32.49 4.88
C LYS A 35 -7.48 31.75 4.53
N SER A 36 -7.48 30.81 3.59
CA SER A 36 -6.32 30.05 3.08
C SER A 36 -6.73 28.80 2.31
N LEU A 37 -8.02 28.47 2.19
CA LEU A 37 -8.44 27.28 1.45
C LEU A 37 -7.96 27.37 -0.01
N GLU A 38 -7.05 26.49 -0.39
CA GLU A 38 -6.63 26.21 -1.78
C GLU A 38 -7.84 25.85 -2.68
N ALA A 39 -8.96 25.51 -2.04
CA ALA A 39 -10.27 25.26 -2.64
C ALA A 39 -11.11 26.53 -2.90
N CYS A 40 -10.55 27.75 -2.86
CA CYS A 40 -11.30 28.95 -3.24
C CYS A 40 -11.51 28.99 -4.76
N VAL A 41 -12.57 28.34 -5.24
CA VAL A 41 -12.89 28.22 -6.67
C VAL A 41 -13.98 29.24 -7.06
N ALA A 42 -13.86 29.79 -8.26
CA ALA A 42 -14.90 30.63 -8.86
C ALA A 42 -16.07 29.74 -9.34
N ILE A 43 -17.26 30.32 -9.51
CA ILE A 43 -18.38 29.58 -10.08
C ILE A 43 -18.04 29.19 -11.53
N PRO A 44 -18.25 27.93 -11.95
CA PRO A 44 -18.08 27.54 -13.35
C PRO A 44 -19.02 28.29 -14.29
N ALA A 45 -18.60 28.55 -15.53
CA ALA A 45 -19.36 29.36 -16.48
C ALA A 45 -20.80 28.85 -16.76
N HIS A 46 -21.05 27.54 -16.67
CA HIS A 46 -22.40 26.98 -16.82
C HIS A 46 -23.31 27.34 -15.64
N PHE A 47 -22.82 27.21 -14.41
CA PHE A 47 -23.52 27.65 -13.21
C PHE A 47 -23.66 29.17 -13.13
N GLU A 48 -22.71 29.95 -13.69
CA GLU A 48 -22.82 31.41 -13.76
C GLU A 48 -24.03 31.85 -14.61
N ALA A 49 -24.29 31.19 -15.72
CA ALA A 49 -25.44 31.49 -16.58
C ALA A 49 -26.77 31.23 -15.86
N GLU A 50 -26.87 30.11 -15.15
CA GLU A 50 -28.04 29.75 -14.36
C GLU A 50 -28.23 30.69 -13.16
N ALA A 51 -27.16 31.04 -12.45
CA ALA A 51 -27.18 32.00 -11.37
C ALA A 51 -27.65 33.40 -11.86
N MET A 52 -27.20 33.84 -13.04
CA MET A 52 -27.69 35.09 -13.64
C MET A 52 -29.19 35.01 -13.98
N ALA A 53 -29.67 33.89 -14.52
CA ALA A 53 -31.09 33.71 -14.82
C ALA A 53 -31.96 33.76 -13.56
N VAL A 54 -31.49 33.16 -12.46
CA VAL A 54 -32.13 33.21 -11.14
C VAL A 54 -32.17 34.64 -10.61
N LEU A 55 -31.07 35.40 -10.70
CA LEU A 55 -31.04 36.82 -10.29
C LEU A 55 -31.97 37.71 -11.14
N GLN A 56 -32.08 37.45 -12.45
CA GLN A 56 -33.03 38.16 -13.31
C GLN A 56 -34.49 37.86 -12.94
N MET A 57 -34.79 36.62 -12.51
CA MET A 57 -36.12 36.30 -11.97
C MET A 57 -36.40 37.04 -10.66
N GLN A 58 -35.40 37.17 -9.79
CA GLN A 58 -35.51 37.97 -8.56
C GLN A 58 -35.81 39.44 -8.86
N GLN A 59 -35.12 40.03 -9.84
CA GLN A 59 -35.35 41.42 -10.22
C GLN A 59 -36.79 41.65 -10.72
N LYS A 60 -37.31 40.76 -11.58
CA LYS A 60 -38.70 40.81 -12.05
C LYS A 60 -39.71 40.67 -10.90
N TYR A 61 -39.37 39.89 -9.88
CA TYR A 61 -40.16 39.75 -8.66
C TYR A 61 -40.19 41.04 -7.83
N ASP A 62 -39.04 41.70 -7.64
CA ASP A 62 -38.94 42.95 -6.89
C ASP A 62 -39.75 44.08 -7.54
N ASP A 63 -39.75 44.12 -8.89
CA ASP A 63 -40.49 45.09 -9.71
C ASP A 63 -42.02 44.85 -9.73
N THR A 64 -42.50 43.66 -9.35
CA THR A 64 -43.93 43.34 -9.37
C THR A 64 -44.64 44.01 -8.19
N SER A 65 -45.77 44.70 -8.39
CA SER A 65 -46.47 45.41 -7.30
C SER A 65 -47.45 44.54 -6.50
N ASN A 66 -47.86 43.38 -7.03
CA ASN A 66 -48.90 42.52 -6.43
C ASN A 66 -48.32 41.57 -5.36
N PRO A 67 -48.76 41.64 -4.09
CA PRO A 67 -48.20 40.85 -2.98
C PRO A 67 -48.49 39.34 -3.03
N VAL A 68 -49.60 38.90 -3.64
CA VAL A 68 -49.92 37.47 -3.80
C VAL A 68 -49.06 36.85 -4.90
N VAL A 69 -48.83 37.63 -5.96
CA VAL A 69 -47.87 37.26 -7.01
C VAL A 69 -46.47 37.22 -6.41
N LYS A 70 -46.11 38.13 -5.50
CA LYS A 70 -44.85 38.01 -4.77
C LYS A 70 -44.73 36.66 -4.04
N SER A 71 -45.63 36.31 -3.12
CA SER A 71 -45.43 35.08 -2.32
C SER A 71 -45.24 33.82 -3.18
N VAL A 72 -46.01 33.65 -4.26
CA VAL A 72 -45.91 32.48 -5.16
C VAL A 72 -44.58 32.44 -5.92
N TYR A 73 -44.06 33.60 -6.35
CA TYR A 73 -42.78 33.67 -7.05
C TYR A 73 -41.60 33.55 -6.08
N ALA A 74 -41.74 33.99 -4.83
CA ALA A 74 -40.73 33.82 -3.79
C ALA A 74 -40.46 32.33 -3.50
N ASP A 75 -41.51 31.51 -3.38
CA ASP A 75 -41.36 30.07 -3.16
C ASP A 75 -40.70 29.37 -4.35
N LYS A 76 -41.09 29.74 -5.58
CA LYS A 76 -40.47 29.22 -6.81
C LYS A 76 -38.99 29.60 -6.89
N PHE A 77 -38.66 30.85 -6.57
CA PHE A 77 -37.28 31.33 -6.55
C PHE A 77 -36.44 30.58 -5.51
N MET A 78 -36.94 30.44 -4.28
CA MET A 78 -36.25 29.70 -3.22
C MET A 78 -36.03 28.23 -3.56
N LYS A 79 -36.97 27.61 -4.28
CA LYS A 79 -36.81 26.24 -4.77
C LYS A 79 -35.66 26.13 -5.78
N VAL A 80 -35.66 26.96 -6.82
CA VAL A 80 -34.62 26.95 -7.85
C VAL A 80 -33.24 27.28 -7.27
N LEU A 81 -33.17 28.23 -6.32
CA LEU A 81 -31.91 28.59 -5.66
C LEU A 81 -31.35 27.43 -4.84
N LYS A 82 -32.21 26.67 -4.13
CA LYS A 82 -31.78 25.48 -3.38
C LYS A 82 -31.30 24.36 -4.29
N GLU A 83 -31.97 24.12 -5.41
CA GLU A 83 -31.55 23.13 -6.41
C GLU A 83 -30.18 23.49 -6.99
N LEU A 84 -29.99 24.74 -7.39
CA LEU A 84 -28.71 25.26 -7.89
C LEU A 84 -27.59 25.16 -6.84
N GLN A 85 -27.89 25.46 -5.57
CA GLN A 85 -26.92 25.31 -4.48
C GLN A 85 -26.51 23.83 -4.26
N ALA A 86 -27.45 22.91 -4.33
CA ALA A 86 -27.18 21.48 -4.17
C ALA A 86 -26.31 20.94 -5.32
N GLU A 87 -26.61 21.33 -6.56
CA GLU A 87 -25.79 20.95 -7.73
C GLU A 87 -24.37 21.53 -7.64
N LEU A 88 -24.24 22.79 -7.19
CA LEU A 88 -22.95 23.44 -6.97
C LEU A 88 -22.14 22.75 -5.87
N GLU A 89 -22.79 22.27 -4.80
CA GLU A 89 -22.17 21.52 -3.71
C GLU A 89 -21.64 20.16 -4.17
N VAL A 90 -22.46 19.39 -4.91
CA VAL A 90 -22.03 18.12 -5.50
C VAL A 90 -20.84 18.32 -6.43
N TRP A 91 -20.94 19.30 -7.33
CA TRP A 91 -19.84 19.65 -8.22
C TRP A 91 -18.57 20.03 -7.46
N PHE A 92 -18.70 20.81 -6.39
CA PHE A 92 -17.55 21.25 -5.61
C PHE A 92 -16.84 20.09 -4.91
N HIS A 93 -17.60 19.13 -4.38
CA HIS A 93 -17.02 17.92 -3.79
C HIS A 93 -16.29 17.07 -4.82
N ASP A 94 -16.85 16.89 -6.01
CA ASP A 94 -16.19 16.16 -7.09
C ASP A 94 -14.95 16.88 -7.61
N GLU A 95 -14.99 18.21 -7.67
CA GLU A 95 -13.82 19.03 -8.03
C GLU A 95 -12.68 18.89 -7.01
N ILE A 96 -12.98 18.83 -5.71
CA ILE A 96 -11.97 18.57 -4.68
C ILE A 96 -11.34 17.19 -4.88
N LYS A 97 -12.16 16.15 -5.05
CA LYS A 97 -11.65 14.78 -5.28
C LYS A 97 -10.76 14.69 -6.50
N ARG A 98 -11.15 15.30 -7.62
CA ARG A 98 -10.34 15.32 -8.85
C ARG A 98 -8.97 15.97 -8.64
N ARG A 99 -8.89 17.02 -7.81
CA ARG A 99 -7.63 17.67 -7.47
C ARG A 99 -6.75 16.81 -6.57
N GLU A 100 -7.33 16.19 -5.54
CA GLU A 100 -6.62 15.26 -4.66
C GLU A 100 -6.04 14.07 -5.45
N GLU A 101 -6.81 13.52 -6.39
CA GLU A 101 -6.34 12.45 -7.28
C GLU A 101 -5.26 12.91 -8.27
N ALA A 102 -5.34 14.14 -8.76
CA ALA A 102 -4.30 14.72 -9.61
C ALA A 102 -2.99 14.92 -8.82
N GLU A 103 -3.06 15.50 -7.62
CA GLU A 103 -1.89 15.69 -6.76
C GLU A 103 -1.26 14.34 -6.36
N LYS A 104 -2.09 13.34 -6.04
CA LYS A 104 -1.63 11.99 -5.75
C LYS A 104 -0.86 11.40 -6.93
N ARG A 105 -1.38 11.51 -8.15
CA ARG A 105 -0.70 11.04 -9.36
C ARG A 105 0.62 11.76 -9.62
N GLU A 106 0.66 13.09 -9.45
CA GLU A 106 1.90 13.86 -9.58
C GLU A 106 2.96 13.46 -8.54
N ARG A 107 2.53 13.17 -7.30
CA ARG A 107 3.41 12.70 -6.24
C ARG A 107 3.98 11.31 -6.54
N GLU A 108 3.12 10.37 -6.93
CA GLU A 108 3.53 9.01 -7.33
C GLU A 108 4.46 9.02 -8.55
N GLU A 109 4.23 9.91 -9.52
CA GLU A 109 5.12 10.06 -10.67
C GLU A 109 6.48 10.64 -10.27
N ARG A 110 6.51 11.63 -9.36
CA ARG A 110 7.76 12.20 -8.84
C ARG A 110 8.57 11.15 -8.10
N GLU A 111 7.95 10.40 -7.20
CA GLU A 111 8.60 9.32 -6.46
C GLU A 111 9.19 8.26 -7.41
N ARG A 112 8.45 7.90 -8.47
CA ARG A 112 8.94 6.96 -9.49
C ARG A 112 10.18 7.50 -10.21
N ARG A 113 10.17 8.78 -10.59
CA ARG A 113 11.32 9.42 -11.25
C ARG A 113 12.54 9.48 -10.33
N GLU A 114 12.34 9.83 -9.06
CA GLU A 114 13.41 9.86 -8.05
C GLU A 114 13.98 8.46 -7.79
N GLU A 115 13.14 7.42 -7.75
CA GLU A 115 13.59 6.04 -7.60
C GLU A 115 14.39 5.55 -8.81
N GLU A 116 13.94 5.86 -10.03
CA GLU A 116 14.67 5.54 -11.25
C GLU A 116 16.02 6.26 -11.32
N GLU A 117 16.07 7.53 -10.93
CA GLU A 117 17.33 8.31 -10.89
C GLU A 117 18.29 7.74 -9.84
N ARG A 118 17.79 7.36 -8.66
CA ARG A 118 18.59 6.67 -7.63
C ARG A 118 19.15 5.34 -8.11
N LYS A 119 18.35 4.53 -8.81
CA LYS A 119 18.82 3.26 -9.38
C LYS A 119 19.93 3.47 -10.41
N ARG A 120 19.78 4.44 -11.31
CA ARG A 120 20.82 4.77 -12.30
C ARG A 120 22.10 5.27 -11.64
N ALA A 121 22.00 6.12 -10.62
CA ALA A 121 23.16 6.59 -9.87
C ALA A 121 23.89 5.45 -9.13
N GLU A 122 23.14 4.49 -8.55
CA GLU A 122 23.72 3.32 -7.90
C GLU A 122 24.41 2.38 -8.91
N GLU A 123 23.79 2.15 -10.07
CA GLU A 123 24.37 1.35 -11.15
C GLU A 123 25.66 1.99 -11.71
N GLU A 124 25.67 3.31 -11.89
CA GLU A 124 26.85 4.05 -12.33
C GLU A 124 27.98 3.96 -11.29
N LYS A 125 27.66 4.08 -10.01
CA LYS A 125 28.63 3.90 -8.92
C LYS A 125 29.22 2.50 -8.91
N LYS A 126 28.38 1.45 -9.01
CA LYS A 126 28.83 0.05 -9.11
C LYS A 126 29.68 -0.21 -10.36
N LYS A 127 29.38 0.44 -11.48
CA LYS A 127 30.20 0.33 -12.69
C LYS A 127 31.57 0.97 -12.47
N LYS A 128 31.61 2.16 -11.86
CA LYS A 128 32.86 2.85 -11.54
C LYS A 128 33.72 2.08 -10.55
N GLU A 129 33.12 1.52 -9.50
CA GLU A 129 33.83 0.64 -8.55
C GLU A 129 34.47 -0.55 -9.27
N ARG A 130 33.72 -1.25 -10.15
CA ARG A 130 34.29 -2.34 -10.96
C ARG A 130 35.42 -1.91 -11.89
N GLU A 131 35.32 -0.72 -12.50
CA GLU A 131 36.39 -0.18 -13.34
C GLU A 131 37.65 0.18 -12.54
N ASP A 132 37.47 0.71 -11.32
CA ASP A 132 38.59 1.06 -10.44
C ASP A 132 39.25 -0.19 -9.86
N ASP A 133 38.48 -1.21 -9.47
CA ASP A 133 38.98 -2.53 -9.07
C ASP A 133 39.79 -3.18 -10.20
N PHE A 134 39.32 -3.10 -11.44
CA PHE A 134 40.03 -3.63 -12.60
C PHE A 134 41.36 -2.90 -12.84
N LYS A 135 41.39 -1.58 -12.71
CA LYS A 135 42.64 -0.80 -12.80
C LYS A 135 43.60 -1.12 -11.66
N GLU A 136 43.11 -1.40 -10.46
CA GLU A 136 43.93 -1.85 -9.35
C GLU A 136 44.53 -3.23 -9.63
N TYR A 137 43.74 -4.17 -10.15
CA TYR A 137 44.21 -5.48 -10.55
C TYR A 137 45.33 -5.39 -11.61
N GLN A 138 45.15 -4.58 -12.66
CA GLN A 138 46.21 -4.36 -13.67
C GLN A 138 47.48 -3.74 -13.09
N ARG A 139 47.35 -2.85 -12.08
CA ARG A 139 48.51 -2.27 -11.40
C ARG A 139 49.26 -3.32 -10.58
N LEU A 140 48.54 -4.17 -9.85
CA LEU A 140 49.12 -5.30 -9.12
C LEU A 140 49.80 -6.29 -10.07
N GLU A 141 49.13 -6.62 -11.17
CA GLU A 141 49.67 -7.49 -12.23
C GLU A 141 51.03 -6.99 -12.74
N ARG A 142 51.09 -5.71 -13.12
CA ARG A 142 52.34 -5.06 -13.53
C ARG A 142 53.40 -5.06 -12.43
N PHE A 143 53.01 -4.82 -11.18
CA PHE A 143 53.94 -4.82 -10.06
C PHE A 143 54.59 -6.20 -9.86
N TYR A 144 53.80 -7.27 -9.86
CA TYR A 144 54.31 -8.63 -9.74
C TYR A 144 55.15 -9.05 -10.96
N PHE A 145 54.76 -8.61 -12.17
CA PHE A 145 55.55 -8.78 -13.40
C PHE A 145 56.94 -8.14 -13.29
N LEU A 146 57.00 -6.87 -12.89
CA LEU A 146 58.27 -6.15 -12.73
C LEU A 146 59.15 -6.72 -11.60
N ARG A 147 58.54 -7.33 -10.58
CA ARG A 147 59.26 -7.97 -9.47
C ARG A 147 59.80 -9.37 -9.83
N GLY A 148 59.56 -9.85 -11.05
CA GLY A 148 59.96 -11.20 -11.49
C GLY A 148 59.20 -12.33 -10.78
N GLN A 149 58.08 -12.02 -10.12
CA GLN A 149 57.22 -12.99 -9.42
C GLN A 149 56.04 -13.46 -10.31
N TYR A 150 56.02 -13.02 -11.57
CA TYR A 150 54.98 -13.35 -12.54
C TYR A 150 55.51 -14.44 -13.45
N GLU A 151 55.38 -15.69 -13.01
CA GLU A 151 55.17 -16.76 -13.98
C GLU A 151 53.81 -16.47 -14.59
N GLY A 152 53.77 -16.07 -15.86
CA GLY A 152 52.50 -15.96 -16.57
C GLY A 152 51.68 -17.22 -16.34
N LEU A 153 50.36 -17.11 -16.38
CA LEU A 153 49.41 -18.24 -16.34
C LEU A 153 49.57 -19.18 -17.55
N THR A 154 50.79 -19.59 -17.90
CA THR A 154 51.08 -20.58 -18.93
C THR A 154 50.71 -21.99 -18.47
N ASN A 155 50.35 -22.22 -17.20
CA ASN A 155 49.61 -23.39 -16.74
C ASN A 155 49.05 -23.18 -15.32
N PRO A 156 47.80 -22.69 -15.14
CA PRO A 156 47.14 -22.92 -13.86
C PRO A 156 46.94 -24.43 -13.68
N PRO A 157 47.15 -25.02 -12.50
CA PRO A 157 46.75 -26.41 -12.25
C PRO A 157 45.24 -26.54 -12.49
N ARG A 158 44.91 -27.05 -13.69
CA ARG A 158 43.58 -27.36 -14.27
C ARG A 158 42.38 -26.77 -13.52
N LEU A 159 42.04 -25.52 -13.85
CA LEU A 159 40.78 -24.87 -13.43
C LEU A 159 39.56 -25.79 -13.71
N GLU A 160 39.62 -26.52 -14.83
CA GLU A 160 38.65 -27.55 -15.23
C GLU A 160 38.49 -28.67 -14.20
N SER A 161 39.56 -29.06 -13.50
CA SER A 161 39.50 -30.10 -12.47
C SER A 161 38.86 -29.60 -11.17
N LEU A 162 39.03 -28.31 -10.84
CA LEU A 162 38.36 -27.69 -9.70
C LEU A 162 36.88 -27.44 -10.00
N LEU A 163 36.57 -26.94 -11.20
CA LEU A 163 35.18 -26.80 -11.68
C LEU A 163 34.49 -28.16 -11.77
N GLY A 164 35.18 -29.19 -12.27
CA GLY A 164 34.66 -30.55 -12.33
C GLY A 164 34.35 -31.12 -10.94
N ARG A 165 35.22 -30.90 -9.94
CA ARG A 165 34.93 -31.28 -8.56
C ARG A 165 33.74 -30.50 -7.99
N LEU A 166 33.61 -29.22 -8.31
CA LEU A 166 32.54 -28.37 -7.80
C LEU A 166 31.17 -28.80 -8.35
N VAL A 167 31.11 -29.13 -9.65
CA VAL A 167 29.92 -29.72 -10.27
C VAL A 167 29.58 -31.07 -9.64
N GLN A 168 30.56 -31.96 -9.45
CA GLN A 168 30.33 -33.25 -8.78
C GLN A 168 29.80 -33.08 -7.35
N THR A 169 30.31 -32.10 -6.60
CA THR A 169 29.79 -31.82 -5.26
C THR A 169 28.38 -31.25 -5.28
N GLN A 170 28.02 -30.42 -6.26
CA GLN A 170 26.65 -29.92 -6.42
C GLN A 170 25.68 -31.03 -6.79
N GLU A 171 26.06 -31.93 -7.70
CA GLU A 171 25.25 -33.11 -8.06
C GLU A 171 25.05 -34.05 -6.87
N ALA A 172 26.09 -34.28 -6.06
CA ALA A 172 25.99 -35.09 -4.83
C ALA A 172 25.05 -34.45 -3.80
N ILE A 173 25.12 -33.12 -3.62
CA ILE A 173 24.22 -32.39 -2.72
C ILE A 173 22.78 -32.43 -3.24
N ALA A 174 22.56 -32.26 -4.55
CA ALA A 174 21.24 -32.35 -5.16
C ALA A 174 20.63 -33.76 -4.98
N ALA A 175 21.41 -34.82 -5.19
CA ALA A 175 20.97 -36.20 -4.97
C ALA A 175 20.66 -36.47 -3.48
N ALA A 176 21.46 -35.94 -2.56
CA ALA A 176 21.21 -36.06 -1.12
C ALA A 176 19.92 -35.33 -0.70
N LEU A 177 19.66 -34.13 -1.23
CA LEU A 177 18.43 -33.38 -1.01
C LEU A 177 17.21 -34.12 -1.56
N GLN A 178 17.31 -34.65 -2.78
CA GLN A 178 16.22 -35.43 -3.38
C GLN A 178 15.87 -36.67 -2.53
N LYS A 179 16.89 -37.38 -2.04
CA LYS A 179 16.70 -38.53 -1.14
C LYS A 179 16.05 -38.11 0.19
N GLN A 180 16.41 -36.96 0.76
CA GLN A 180 15.76 -36.45 1.96
C GLN A 180 14.30 -36.09 1.73
N VAL A 181 13.97 -35.49 0.58
CA VAL A 181 12.59 -35.18 0.20
C VAL A 181 11.77 -36.46 0.00
N GLU A 182 12.33 -37.48 -0.63
CA GLU A 182 11.68 -38.79 -0.79
C GLU A 182 11.43 -39.46 0.55
N ILE A 183 12.40 -39.45 1.47
CA ILE A 183 12.24 -39.98 2.84
C ILE A 183 11.15 -39.20 3.60
N ALA A 184 11.16 -37.86 3.50
CA ALA A 184 10.15 -37.02 4.14
C ALA A 184 8.74 -37.31 3.59
N ALA A 185 8.62 -37.47 2.27
CA ALA A 185 7.35 -37.81 1.62
C ALA A 185 6.84 -39.19 2.04
N GLN A 186 7.71 -40.21 2.08
CA GLN A 186 7.34 -41.55 2.57
C GLN A 186 6.95 -41.54 4.04
N THR A 187 7.67 -40.77 4.86
CA THR A 187 7.36 -40.63 6.29
C THR A 187 6.02 -39.93 6.50
N GLN A 188 5.74 -38.88 5.72
CA GLN A 188 4.45 -38.19 5.73
C GLN A 188 3.31 -39.13 5.31
N GLN A 189 3.49 -39.92 4.25
CA GLN A 189 2.51 -40.92 3.82
C GLN A 189 2.29 -42.00 4.89
N PHE A 190 3.35 -42.46 5.56
CA PHE A 190 3.25 -43.40 6.67
C PHE A 190 2.42 -42.83 7.82
N TRP A 191 2.69 -41.60 8.24
CA TRP A 191 1.90 -40.94 9.29
C TRP A 191 0.46 -40.70 8.87
N HIS A 192 0.23 -40.25 7.63
CA HIS A 192 -1.12 -40.06 7.08
C HIS A 192 -1.93 -41.37 7.16
N ASN A 193 -1.38 -42.46 6.64
CA ASN A 193 -2.02 -43.78 6.67
C ASN A 193 -2.22 -44.29 8.12
N PHE A 194 -1.27 -44.02 9.01
CA PHE A 194 -1.39 -44.37 10.42
C PHE A 194 -2.55 -43.62 11.09
N TYR A 195 -2.68 -42.32 10.85
CA TYR A 195 -3.75 -41.49 11.41
C TYR A 195 -5.12 -41.80 10.80
N GLU A 196 -5.21 -42.03 9.49
CA GLU A 196 -6.45 -42.49 8.84
C GLU A 196 -6.90 -43.84 9.42
N SER A 197 -6.00 -44.81 9.61
CA SER A 197 -6.38 -46.10 10.22
C SER A 197 -6.80 -45.97 11.69
N LYS A 198 -6.26 -44.98 12.42
CA LYS A 198 -6.68 -44.65 13.80
C LYS A 198 -8.04 -43.97 13.83
N GLN A 199 -8.37 -43.19 12.79
CA GLN A 199 -9.65 -42.51 12.64
C GLN A 199 -10.76 -43.49 12.26
N GLU A 200 -10.51 -44.43 11.34
CA GLU A 200 -11.43 -45.52 11.01
C GLU A 200 -11.71 -46.42 12.23
N LYS A 201 -10.69 -46.74 13.04
CA LYS A 201 -10.87 -47.51 14.29
C LYS A 201 -11.67 -46.77 15.37
N ARG A 202 -11.75 -45.44 15.31
CA ARG A 202 -12.58 -44.61 16.21
C ARG A 202 -14.01 -44.40 15.69
N GLN A 203 -14.27 -44.66 14.41
CA GLN A 203 -15.59 -44.51 13.78
C GLN A 203 -16.37 -45.83 13.61
N ARG A 204 -15.83 -46.98 14.04
CA ARG A 204 -16.66 -48.16 14.28
C ARG A 204 -17.48 -47.94 15.56
N SER A 205 -18.70 -47.45 15.38
CA SER A 205 -19.73 -47.33 16.39
C SER A 205 -19.90 -48.64 17.17
N PRO A 206 -20.01 -48.62 18.51
CA PRO A 206 -20.65 -49.70 19.22
C PRO A 206 -22.16 -49.46 19.14
N ASP A 207 -22.83 -50.18 18.24
CA ASP A 207 -24.11 -50.76 18.63
C ASP A 207 -23.78 -51.72 19.76
N PHE A 208 -24.26 -51.44 20.97
CA PHE A 208 -24.95 -52.38 21.84
C PHE A 208 -25.29 -51.69 23.16
N ASP A 209 -26.60 -51.69 23.43
CA ASP A 209 -27.21 -51.52 24.73
C ASP A 209 -26.57 -52.41 25.81
N ASP A 210 -26.86 -52.05 27.07
CA ASP A 210 -26.63 -52.80 28.31
C ASP A 210 -25.18 -52.85 28.85
N VAL A 211 -24.92 -52.08 29.91
CA VAL A 211 -25.02 -52.56 31.30
C VAL A 211 -24.57 -51.43 32.24
N LYS A 212 -25.47 -51.01 33.13
CA LYS A 212 -25.18 -50.32 34.37
C LYS A 212 -24.40 -51.26 35.30
N ASP A 213 -23.30 -50.76 35.85
CA ASP A 213 -22.71 -51.03 37.18
C ASP A 213 -21.25 -50.59 37.06
N GLY A 214 -20.71 -49.65 37.81
CA GLY A 214 -20.96 -49.22 39.16
C GLY A 214 -19.62 -48.63 39.61
N ASP A 215 -19.68 -47.43 40.18
CA ASP A 215 -18.57 -46.75 40.85
C ASP A 215 -17.71 -47.71 41.67
N GLU A 216 -16.39 -47.48 41.70
CA GLU A 216 -15.69 -47.28 42.97
C GLU A 216 -14.19 -46.98 42.79
N LYS A 217 -13.80 -45.77 43.22
CA LYS A 217 -12.55 -45.46 43.95
C LYS A 217 -11.21 -45.64 43.22
N ARG A 218 -10.61 -44.52 42.78
CA ARG A 218 -9.28 -44.10 43.28
C ARG A 218 -8.90 -42.65 42.96
N CYS A 219 -9.32 -41.72 43.81
CA CYS A 219 -8.62 -40.44 44.02
C CYS A 219 -8.33 -40.30 45.53
N ARG A 220 -7.07 -40.50 45.92
CA ARG A 220 -6.42 -40.00 47.17
C ARG A 220 -4.91 -40.00 46.91
N LEU A 221 -4.22 -38.86 46.78
CA LEU A 221 -3.79 -37.85 47.77
C LEU A 221 -2.27 -38.02 48.07
N TYR A 222 -1.55 -36.90 47.90
CA TYR A 222 -0.39 -36.39 48.65
C TYR A 222 1.04 -36.98 48.50
N ASN A 223 1.92 -36.07 48.09
CA ASN A 223 3.32 -35.79 48.46
C ASN A 223 4.15 -36.85 49.21
N GLY A 224 5.32 -37.13 48.64
CA GLY A 224 6.50 -37.63 49.35
C GLY A 224 7.77 -37.27 48.57
N GLU A 225 8.56 -36.36 49.12
CA GLU A 225 9.98 -36.20 48.78
C GLU A 225 10.70 -37.54 49.05
N ASN A 226 11.69 -37.93 48.24
CA ASN A 226 13.09 -38.08 48.67
C ASN A 226 13.95 -38.85 47.63
N SER A 227 15.17 -38.32 47.45
CA SER A 227 16.48 -38.97 47.22
C SER A 227 16.78 -39.87 46.01
N GLY A 228 17.84 -39.47 45.29
CA GLY A 228 18.79 -40.38 44.61
C GLY A 228 19.25 -39.88 43.24
N SER A 229 20.26 -39.00 43.14
CA SER A 229 21.63 -39.30 42.63
C SER A 229 21.65 -40.22 41.39
N GLN A 230 22.23 -39.84 40.24
CA GLN A 230 23.68 -39.78 40.04
C GLN A 230 24.05 -39.11 38.69
N SER A 231 25.23 -38.50 38.71
CA SER A 231 26.12 -38.03 37.63
C SER A 231 26.09 -38.79 36.30
N MET A 232 26.39 -38.08 35.21
CA MET A 232 27.57 -38.39 34.40
C MET A 232 27.99 -37.17 33.58
N ASP A 233 29.30 -36.98 33.59
CA ASP A 233 30.06 -35.84 33.11
C ASP A 233 30.00 -35.64 31.59
N THR A 234 30.14 -34.38 31.14
CA THR A 234 30.54 -34.05 29.77
C THR A 234 32.00 -33.63 29.80
N ASP A 235 32.88 -34.49 29.29
CA ASP A 235 34.26 -34.15 28.98
C ASP A 235 34.35 -33.54 27.56
N GLU A 236 35.17 -32.48 27.48
CA GLU A 236 35.81 -31.96 26.25
C GLU A 236 36.95 -32.88 25.78
#